data_AF-D9PJK0-F1
#
_entry.id   AF-D9PJK0-F1
#
_cell.length_a   1.000
_cell.length_b   1.000
_cell.length_c   1.000
_cell.angle_alpha   90.00
_cell.angle_beta   90.00
_cell.angle_gamma   90.00
#
_symmetry.space_group_name_H-M   'P 1'
#
loop_
_entity.id
_entity.type
_entity.pdbx_description
1 polymer ?
#
loop_
_entity_poly.entity_id
_entity_poly.type
_entity_poly.pdbx_seq_one_letter_code
_entity_poly.pdbx_strand_id
1 'polypeptide(L)' 'MHITDGVLPLTTTLGGFAVAGAIAAVTLRRVRAEDLPKVAVVSSAFFVASLVQVPLGPTSVHLL' A
#
# COMPACT_ATOMS: atom_id res chain seq x y z
N MET A 1 6.81 4.98 -2.19
CA MET A 1 6.81 5.96 -3.32
C MET A 1 5.51 5.88 -4.13
N HIS A 2 4.74 6.97 -4.22
CA HIS A 2 3.54 7.04 -5.06
C HIS A 2 3.85 7.67 -6.43
N ILE A 3 3.28 7.11 -7.48
CA ILE A 3 3.36 7.69 -8.83
C ILE A 3 2.18 8.65 -9.00
N THR A 4 2.44 9.85 -9.51
CA THR A 4 1.41 10.86 -9.74
C THR A 4 0.37 10.35 -10.74
N ASP A 5 -0.90 10.69 -10.50
CA ASP A 5 -2.01 10.33 -11.38
C ASP A 5 -1.80 10.85 -12.80
N GLY A 6 -2.21 10.05 -13.79
CA GLY A 6 -2.12 10.41 -15.20
C GLY A 6 -0.72 10.32 -15.82
N VAL A 7 0.32 10.02 -15.04
CA VAL A 7 1.70 9.86 -15.56
C VAL A 7 1.89 8.54 -16.31
N LEU A 8 1.18 7.48 -15.90
CA LEU A 8 1.31 6.15 -16.50
C LEU A 8 0.33 5.96 -17.68
N PRO A 9 0.75 5.25 -18.75
CA PRO A 9 -0.15 4.81 -19.80
C PRO A 9 -1.32 3.98 -19.25
N LEU A 10 -2.51 4.14 -19.85
CA LEU A 10 -3.73 3.45 -19.41
C LEU A 10 -3.55 1.92 -19.33
N THR A 11 -2.82 1.34 -20.27
CA THR A 11 -2.53 -0.11 -20.30
C THR A 11 -1.74 -0.56 -19.07
N THR A 12 -0.71 0.18 -18.67
CA THR A 12 0.09 -0.11 -17.47
C THR A 12 -0.74 0.04 -16.20
N THR A 13 -1.54 1.11 -16.11
CA THR A 13 -2.43 1.36 -14.97
C THR A 13 -3.44 0.23 -14.79
N LEU A 14 -4.14 -0.15 -15.86
CA LEU A 14 -5.10 -1.25 -15.83
C LEU A 14 -4.43 -2.59 -15.48
N GLY A 15 -3.25 -2.86 -16.02
CA GLY A 15 -2.47 -4.05 -15.68
C GLY A 15 -2.11 -4.09 -14.18
N GLY A 16 -1.66 -2.96 -13.63
CA GLY A 16 -1.35 -2.81 -12.21
C GLY A 16 -2.57 -3.05 -11.32
N PHE A 17 -3.70 -2.43 -11.64
CA PHE A 17 -4.95 -2.64 -10.92
C PHE A 17 -5.45 -4.08 -11.00
N ALA A 18 -5.34 -4.73 -12.16
CA ALA A 18 -5.73 -6.12 -12.33
C ALA A 18 -4.91 -7.06 -11.43
N VAL A 19 -3.58 -6.90 -11.43
CA VAL A 19 -2.68 -7.70 -10.58
C VAL A 19 -2.94 -7.42 -9.10
N ALA A 20 -3.02 -6.15 -8.70
CA ALA A 20 -3.27 -5.77 -7.31
C ALA A 20 -4.63 -6.29 -6.82
N GLY A 21 -5.68 -6.18 -7.63
CA GLY A 21 -7.02 -6.68 -7.34
C GLY A 21 -7.04 -8.20 -7.21
N ALA A 22 -6.33 -8.94 -8.08
CA ALA A 22 -6.21 -10.39 -7.99
C ALA A 22 -5.52 -10.82 -6.69
N ILE A 23 -4.40 -10.18 -6.33
CA ILE A 23 -3.68 -10.46 -5.08
C ILE A 23 -4.59 -10.17 -3.88
N ALA A 24 -5.24 -9.01 -3.85
CA ALA A 24 -6.16 -8.62 -2.78
C ALA A 24 -7.33 -9.60 -2.63
N ALA A 25 -7.93 -10.03 -3.73
CA ALA A 25 -9.02 -11.01 -3.69
C ALA A 25 -8.57 -12.37 -3.15
N VAL A 26 -7.38 -12.83 -3.54
CA VAL A 26 -6.81 -14.11 -3.06
C VAL A 26 -6.45 -14.04 -1.58
N THR A 27 -5.84 -12.94 -1.12
CA THR A 27 -5.46 -12.79 0.29
C THR A 27 -6.67 -12.59 1.19
N LEU A 28 -7.64 -11.77 0.76
CA LEU A 28 -8.85 -11.50 1.56
C LEU A 28 -9.68 -12.76 1.79
N ARG A 29 -9.74 -13.67 0.81
CA ARG A 29 -10.38 -14.99 0.96
C ARG A 29 -9.77 -15.87 2.07
N ARG A 30 -8.55 -15.56 2.51
CA ARG A 30 -7.84 -16.31 3.57
C ARG A 30 -7.96 -15.66 4.96
N VAL A 31 -8.51 -14.44 5.05
CA VAL A 31 -8.67 -13.73 6.32
C VAL A 31 -9.89 -14.26 7.05
N ARG A 32 -9.73 -14.66 8.32
CA ARG A 32 -10.84 -15.04 9.20
C ARG A 32 -11.29 -13.85 10.02
N ALA A 33 -12.53 -13.89 10.51
CA ALA A 33 -13.10 -12.82 11.31
C ALA A 33 -12.28 -12.52 12.57
N GLU A 34 -11.75 -13.57 13.22
CA GLU A 34 -10.89 -13.41 14.41
C GLU A 34 -9.59 -12.65 14.13
N ASP A 35 -9.11 -12.67 12.87
CA ASP A 35 -7.85 -12.02 12.47
C ASP A 35 -8.04 -10.52 12.15
N LEU A 36 -9.30 -10.04 12.03
CA LEU A 36 -9.61 -8.65 11.67
C LEU A 36 -8.98 -7.60 12.60
N PRO A 37 -9.04 -7.72 13.94
CA PRO A 37 -8.43 -6.74 14.83
C PRO A 37 -6.91 -6.64 14.62
N LYS A 38 -6.25 -7.78 14.40
CA LYS A 38 -4.80 -7.83 14.13
C LYS A 38 -4.47 -7.15 12.80
N VAL A 39 -5.21 -7.44 11.74
CA VAL A 39 -5.01 -6.81 10.43
C VAL A 39 -5.21 -5.29 10.51
N ALA A 40 -6.23 -4.83 11.25
CA ALA A 40 -6.50 -3.41 11.43
C ALA A 40 -5.36 -2.68 12.16
N VAL A 41 -4.85 -3.25 13.25
CA VAL A 41 -3.73 -2.66 14.01
C VAL A 41 -2.46 -2.62 13.16
N VAL A 42 -2.13 -3.71 12.46
CA VAL A 42 -0.94 -3.78 11.59
C VAL A 42 -1.05 -2.77 10.44
N SER A 43 -2.20 -2.68 9.80
CA SER A 43 -2.45 -1.70 8.72
C SER A 43 -2.32 -0.27 9.22
N SER A 44 -2.89 0.03 10.39
CA SER A 44 -2.78 1.32 11.05
C SER A 44 -1.33 1.66 11.40
N ALA A 45 -0.55 0.69 11.91
CA ALA A 45 0.84 0.89 12.25
C ALA A 45 1.69 1.24 11.02
N PHE A 46 1.50 0.54 9.89
CA PHE A 46 2.18 0.86 8.64
C PHE A 46 1.78 2.24 8.10
N PHE A 47 0.50 2.61 8.20
CA PHE A 47 0.04 3.94 7.81
C PHE A 47 0.67 5.04 8.68
N VAL A 48 0.68 4.88 10.01
CA VAL A 48 1.32 5.86 10.90
C VAL A 48 2.82 5.92 10.65
N ALA A 49 3.48 4.78 10.44
CA ALA A 49 4.90 4.73 10.10
C ALA A 49 5.21 5.46 8.78
N SER A 50 4.33 5.39 7.78
CA SER A 50 4.54 6.15 6.53
C SER A 50 4.43 7.66 6.73
N LEU A 51 3.83 8.15 7.82
CA LEU A 51 3.84 9.57 8.17
C LEU A 51 5.18 10.02 8.80
N VAL A 52 6.02 9.08 9.24
CA VAL A 52 7.32 9.39 9.80
C VAL A 52 8.29 9.74 8.67
N GLN A 53 8.80 10.96 8.71
CA GLN A 53 9.78 11.48 7.77
C GLN A 53 11.18 11.31 8.33
N VAL A 54 12.05 10.68 7.56
CA VAL A 54 13.48 10.53 7.89
C VAL A 54 14.27 11.44 6.95
N PRO A 55 15.09 12.37 7.48
CA PRO A 55 15.93 13.22 6.64
C PRO A 55 17.02 12.38 5.96
N LEU A 56 17.14 12.54 4.65
CA LEU A 56 18.16 11.93 3.82
C LEU A 56 18.82 13.01 2.95
N GLY A 57 19.87 13.63 3.49
CA GLY A 57 20.57 14.73 2.84
C GLY A 57 19.67 15.95 2.62
N PRO A 58 19.54 16.50 1.40
CA PRO A 58 18.69 17.66 1.10
C PRO A 58 17.20 17.32 0.97
N THR A 59 16.82 16.04 1.12
CA THR A 59 15.45 15.54 0.93
C THR A 59 14.99 14.74 2.15
N SER A 60 13.68 14.57 2.32
CA SER A 60 13.11 13.67 3.33
C SER A 60 12.44 12.48 2.65
N VAL A 61 12.61 11.29 3.21
CA VAL A 61 11.91 10.07 2.77
C VAL A 61 10.93 9.62 3.83
N HIS A 62 9.84 9.00 3.40
CA HIS A 62 8.91 8.31 4.28
C HIS A 62 9.35 6.86 4.47
N LEU A 63 8.96 6.22 5.57
CA LEU A 63 9.34 4.83 5.83
C LEU A 63 8.72 3.80 4.86
N LEU A 64 7.73 4.21 4.04
CA LEU A 64 7.03 3.42 3.01
C LEU A 64 6.72 4.26 1.76
#